data_AF-X0S754-F1
#
_entry.id   AF-X0S754-F1
#
_cell.length_a   1.000
_cell.length_b   1.000
_cell.length_c   1.000
_cell.angle_alpha   90.00
_cell.angle_beta   90.00
_cell.angle_gamma   90.00
#
_symmetry.space_group_name_H-M   'P 1'
#
loop_
_entity.id
_entity.type
_entity.pdbx_description
1 polymer ?
#
loop_
_entity_poly.entity_id
_entity_poly.type
_entity_poly.pdbx_seq_one_letter_code
_entity_poly.pdbx_strand_id
1 'polypeptide(L)'
;MQQKILEFTNILRKSGIRVSPAEAIDAFRALDELSIEDRGIFRDALCATMVKRGEEVPTFHQLFDLFWSGFYDSLRDSFGEAAAGLADLSVDFDALLRQIAEMLQNMDGDFAQLSDLARAMLLGDLN
;
A
#
# COMPACT_ATOMS: atom_id res chain seq x y z
N MET A 1 -3.42 -3.03 -14.44
CA MET A 1 -4.36 -2.93 -13.31
C MET A 1 -4.31 -4.15 -12.40
N GLN A 2 -4.42 -5.38 -12.94
CA GLN A 2 -4.47 -6.62 -12.13
C GLN A 2 -3.31 -6.80 -11.15
N GLN A 3 -2.08 -6.53 -11.59
CA GLN A 3 -0.90 -6.62 -10.72
C GLN A 3 -0.98 -5.68 -9.50
N LYS A 4 -1.43 -4.43 -9.70
CA LYS A 4 -1.61 -3.47 -8.59
C LYS A 4 -2.64 -3.94 -7.57
N ILE A 5 -3.69 -4.64 -8.01
CA ILE A 5 -4.70 -5.21 -7.10
C ILE A 5 -4.13 -6.37 -6.28
N LEU A 6 -3.26 -7.20 -6.88
CA LEU A 6 -2.55 -8.25 -6.14
C LEU A 6 -1.55 -7.68 -5.12
N GLU A 7 -0.80 -6.65 -5.52
CA GLU A 7 0.11 -5.91 -4.62
C GLU A 7 -0.66 -5.29 -3.46
N PHE A 8 -1.79 -4.64 -3.73
CA PHE A 8 -2.66 -4.10 -2.69
C PHE A 8 -3.23 -5.18 -1.77
N THR A 9 -3.68 -6.31 -2.33
CA THR A 9 -4.14 -7.47 -1.56
C THR A 9 -3.05 -7.97 -0.59
N ASN A 10 -1.79 -7.96 -1.02
CA ASN A 10 -0.67 -8.32 -0.15
C ASN A 10 -0.43 -7.29 0.96
N ILE A 11 -0.61 -6.00 0.69
CA ILE A 11 -0.52 -4.94 1.70
C ILE A 11 -1.63 -5.12 2.74
N LEU A 12 -2.88 -5.32 2.31
CA LEU A 12 -4.00 -5.59 3.22
C LEU A 12 -3.71 -6.76 4.15
N ARG A 13 -3.20 -7.87 3.61
CA ARG A 13 -2.79 -9.06 4.38
C ARG A 13 -1.68 -8.75 5.38
N LYS A 14 -0.65 -8.01 4.97
CA LYS A 14 0.46 -7.59 5.85
C LYS A 14 -0.02 -6.65 6.96
N SER A 15 -1.04 -5.83 6.70
CA SER A 15 -1.65 -4.90 7.66
C SER A 15 -2.75 -5.54 8.53
N GLY A 16 -2.93 -6.87 8.46
CA GLY A 16 -3.86 -7.61 9.32
C GLY A 16 -5.26 -7.82 8.75
N ILE A 17 -5.59 -7.25 7.59
CA ILE A 17 -6.87 -7.48 6.90
C ILE A 17 -6.77 -8.79 6.11
N ARG A 18 -7.57 -9.78 6.52
CA ARG A 18 -7.54 -11.11 5.89
C ARG A 18 -8.32 -11.13 4.58
N VAL A 19 -7.60 -11.01 3.47
CA VAL A 19 -8.16 -11.19 2.13
C VAL A 19 -7.81 -12.57 1.57
N SER A 20 -8.80 -13.38 1.23
CA SER A 20 -8.63 -14.69 0.60
C SER A 20 -8.50 -14.58 -0.93
N PRO A 21 -8.00 -15.62 -1.62
CA PRO A 21 -7.98 -15.65 -3.08
C PRO A 21 -9.38 -15.49 -3.71
N ALA A 22 -10.42 -15.98 -3.06
CA ALA A 22 -11.80 -15.84 -3.54
C ALA A 22 -12.22 -14.36 -3.58
N GLU A 23 -11.91 -13.60 -2.53
CA GLU A 23 -12.20 -12.16 -2.46
C GLU A 23 -11.42 -11.36 -3.50
N ALA A 24 -10.17 -11.75 -3.78
CA ALA A 24 -9.41 -11.13 -4.88
C ALA A 24 -10.07 -11.40 -6.24
N ILE A 25 -10.58 -12.61 -6.48
CA ILE A 25 -11.33 -12.96 -7.71
C ILE A 25 -12.63 -12.16 -7.79
N ASP A 26 -13.37 -12.04 -6.69
CA ASP A 26 -14.61 -11.27 -6.65
C ASP A 26 -14.36 -9.77 -6.88
N ALA A 27 -13.25 -9.24 -6.35
CA ALA A 27 -12.79 -7.89 -6.65
C ALA A 27 -12.50 -7.68 -8.14
N PHE A 28 -11.80 -8.63 -8.79
CA PHE A 28 -11.56 -8.55 -10.23
C PHE A 28 -12.86 -8.54 -11.03
N ARG A 29 -13.79 -9.44 -10.70
CA ARG A 29 -15.11 -9.50 -11.35
C ARG A 29 -15.91 -8.22 -11.17
N ALA A 30 -15.91 -7.65 -9.96
CA ALA A 30 -16.59 -6.38 -9.70
C ALA A 30 -15.99 -5.25 -10.54
N LEU A 31 -14.67 -5.21 -10.68
CA LEU A 31 -13.98 -4.18 -11.46
C LEU A 31 -14.15 -4.31 -12.97
N ASP A 32 -14.40 -5.52 -13.48
CA ASP A 32 -14.70 -5.74 -14.90
C ASP A 32 -16.08 -5.16 -15.30
N GLU A 33 -17.00 -5.06 -14.34
CA GLU A 33 -18.38 -4.56 -14.54
C GLU A 33 -18.51 -3.04 -14.27
N LEU A 34 -17.48 -2.40 -13.73
CA LEU A 34 -17.52 -0.99 -13.29
C LEU A 34 -16.67 -0.09 -14.19
N SER A 35 -17.21 1.07 -14.57
CA SER A 35 -16.40 2.14 -15.16
C SER A 35 -15.48 2.73 -14.09
N ILE A 36 -14.18 2.48 -14.21
CA ILE A 36 -13.12 2.85 -13.25
C ILE A 36 -12.79 4.37 -13.28
N GLU A 37 -13.65 5.20 -13.87
CA GLU A 37 -13.42 6.65 -14.01
C GLU A 37 -13.62 7.40 -12.68
N ASP A 38 -14.42 6.83 -11.77
CA ASP A 38 -14.64 7.37 -10.43
C ASP A 38 -13.82 6.59 -9.38
N ARG A 39 -12.85 7.29 -8.77
CA ARG A 39 -12.01 6.76 -7.71
C ARG A 39 -12.80 6.30 -6.48
N GLY A 40 -13.91 6.96 -6.17
CA GLY A 40 -14.82 6.57 -5.08
C GLY A 40 -15.47 5.23 -5.36
N ILE A 41 -16.04 5.05 -6.56
CA ILE A 41 -16.65 3.79 -6.98
C ILE A 41 -15.61 2.66 -6.97
N PHE A 42 -14.39 2.92 -7.45
CA PHE A 42 -13.31 1.95 -7.44
C PHE A 42 -12.93 1.51 -6.02
N ARG A 43 -12.80 2.45 -5.08
CA ARG A 43 -12.52 2.16 -3.66
C ARG A 43 -13.65 1.33 -3.05
N ASP A 44 -14.89 1.75 -3.27
CA ASP A 44 -16.05 1.16 -2.62
C ASP A 44 -16.28 -0.28 -3.14
N ALA A 45 -16.01 -0.54 -4.43
CA ALA A 45 -16.05 -1.88 -5.01
C ALA A 45 -14.99 -2.82 -4.40
N LEU A 46 -13.76 -2.33 -4.22
CA LEU A 46 -12.72 -3.11 -3.56
C LEU A 46 -13.04 -3.34 -2.07
N CYS A 47 -13.57 -2.33 -1.38
CA CYS A 47 -13.98 -2.46 0.01
C CYS A 47 -15.08 -3.53 0.16
N ALA A 48 -16.11 -3.47 -0.69
CA ALA A 48 -17.23 -4.40 -0.67
C ALA A 48 -16.84 -5.86 -0.96
N THR A 49 -15.74 -6.07 -1.70
CA THR A 49 -15.28 -7.42 -2.09
C THR A 49 -14.19 -7.97 -1.19
N MET A 50 -13.36 -7.12 -0.57
CA MET A 50 -12.17 -7.54 0.19
C MET A 50 -12.30 -7.39 1.71
N VAL A 51 -13.28 -6.64 2.21
CA VAL A 51 -13.44 -6.37 3.65
C VAL A 51 -14.62 -7.16 4.21
N LYS A 52 -14.35 -8.03 5.18
CA LYS A 52 -15.40 -8.86 5.82
C LYS A 52 -15.93 -8.27 7.11
N ARG A 53 -15.13 -7.45 7.81
CA ARG A 53 -15.47 -6.92 9.13
C ARG A 53 -15.58 -5.41 9.05
N GLY A 54 -16.70 -4.85 9.53
CA GLY A 54 -16.91 -3.40 9.48
C GLY A 54 -15.83 -2.58 10.19
N GLU A 55 -15.19 -3.17 11.22
CA GLU A 55 -14.07 -2.56 11.94
C GLU A 55 -12.78 -2.42 11.10
N GLU A 56 -12.65 -3.18 10.00
CA GLU A 56 -11.50 -3.13 9.09
C GLU A 56 -11.66 -2.03 8.01
N VAL A 57 -12.86 -1.47 7.85
CA VAL A 57 -13.17 -0.45 6.82
C VAL A 57 -12.32 0.82 6.97
N PRO A 58 -12.12 1.40 8.17
CA PRO A 58 -11.27 2.58 8.33
C PRO A 58 -9.82 2.31 7.92
N THR A 59 -9.27 1.16 8.33
CA THR A 59 -7.90 0.73 7.97
C THR A 59 -7.78 0.49 6.47
N PHE A 60 -8.79 -0.14 5.85
CA PHE A 60 -8.84 -0.34 4.41
C PHE A 60 -8.79 1.00 3.65
N HIS A 61 -9.60 1.99 4.04
CA HIS A 61 -9.62 3.30 3.38
C HIS A 61 -8.27 4.01 3.47
N GLN A 62 -7.62 3.99 4.65
CA GLN A 62 -6.29 4.59 4.82
C GLN A 62 -5.25 3.92 3.92
N LEU A 63 -5.23 2.59 3.86
CA LEU A 63 -4.31 1.84 3.01
C LEU A 63 -4.58 2.06 1.53
N PHE A 64 -5.85 2.14 1.14
CA PHE A 64 -6.24 2.46 -0.22
C PHE A 64 -5.74 3.85 -0.62
N ASP A 65 -6.00 4.87 0.19
CA ASP A 65 -5.58 6.23 -0.12
C ASP A 65 -4.04 6.31 -0.22
N LEU A 66 -3.33 5.67 0.69
CA LEU A 66 -1.86 5.60 0.67
C LEU A 66 -1.35 4.92 -0.61
N PHE A 67 -1.86 3.73 -0.95
CA PHE A 67 -1.39 2.95 -2.10
C PHE A 67 -1.66 3.64 -3.43
N TRP A 68 -2.82 4.28 -3.57
CA TRP A 68 -3.21 4.99 -4.80
C TRP A 68 -2.90 6.50 -4.80
N SER A 69 -2.19 7.04 -3.80
CA SER A 69 -1.78 8.46 -3.76
C SER A 69 -0.56 8.79 -4.62
N GLY A 70 0.10 7.78 -5.22
CA GLY A 70 1.39 7.92 -5.89
C GLY A 70 2.59 7.90 -4.94
N PHE A 71 2.37 8.01 -3.62
CA PHE A 71 3.41 7.86 -2.61
C PHE A 71 4.04 6.47 -2.62
N TYR A 72 3.24 5.41 -2.80
CA TYR A 72 3.74 4.04 -2.86
C TYR A 72 4.60 3.77 -4.10
N ASP A 73 4.20 4.30 -5.26
CA ASP A 73 4.99 4.20 -6.49
C ASP A 73 6.31 4.97 -6.33
N SER A 74 6.27 6.21 -5.81
CA SER A 74 7.49 7.00 -5.54
C SER A 74 8.43 6.33 -4.53
N LEU A 75 7.89 5.72 -3.47
CA LEU A 75 8.69 5.02 -2.47
C LEU A 75 9.31 3.75 -3.08
N ARG A 76 8.52 2.98 -3.84
CA ARG A 76 9.05 1.81 -4.57
C ARG A 76 10.14 2.20 -5.58
N ASP A 77 9.97 3.30 -6.30
CA ASP A 77 10.93 3.76 -7.30
C ASP A 77 12.21 4.28 -6.64
N SER A 78 12.12 5.15 -5.63
CA SER A 78 13.29 5.67 -4.90
C SER A 78 14.09 4.56 -4.22
N PHE A 79 13.40 3.61 -3.61
CA PHE A 79 14.07 2.47 -3.00
C PHE A 79 14.51 1.42 -4.03
N GLY A 80 13.84 1.28 -5.17
CA GLY A 80 14.24 0.41 -6.26
C GLY A 80 15.52 0.90 -6.94
N GLU A 81 15.66 2.21 -7.12
CA GLU A 81 16.90 2.84 -7.57
C GLU A 81 18.02 2.71 -6.53
N ALA A 82 17.73 2.91 -5.24
CA ALA A 82 18.68 2.70 -4.16
C ALA A 82 19.12 1.22 -4.06
N ALA A 83 18.18 0.27 -4.19
CA ALA A 83 18.43 -1.16 -4.19
C ALA A 83 19.20 -1.62 -5.44
N ALA A 84 18.98 -0.99 -6.60
CA ALA A 84 19.75 -1.23 -7.82
C ALA A 84 21.21 -0.77 -7.67
N GLY A 85 21.46 0.32 -6.92
CA GLY A 85 22.82 0.74 -6.53
C GLY A 85 23.47 -0.16 -5.48
N LEU A 86 22.66 -0.87 -4.69
CA LEU A 86 23.06 -1.82 -3.65
C LEU A 86 22.98 -3.29 -4.11
N ALA A 87 22.77 -3.56 -5.41
CA ALA A 87 22.45 -4.88 -5.97
C ALA A 87 23.54 -5.97 -5.78
N ASP A 88 24.69 -5.64 -5.21
CA ASP A 88 25.72 -6.61 -4.79
C ASP A 88 25.47 -7.17 -3.37
N LEU A 89 24.62 -6.52 -2.56
CA LEU A 89 24.07 -7.09 -1.34
C LEU A 89 22.64 -7.53 -1.63
N SER A 90 22.37 -8.83 -1.55
CA SER A 90 21.02 -9.40 -1.60
C SER A 90 20.22 -8.99 -0.37
N VAL A 91 19.78 -7.73 -0.33
CA VAL A 91 18.90 -7.20 0.70
C VAL A 91 17.49 -7.51 0.27
N ASP A 92 16.79 -8.33 1.06
CA ASP A 92 15.36 -8.59 0.86
C ASP A 92 14.59 -7.29 1.12
N PHE A 93 14.33 -6.56 0.03
CA PHE A 93 13.65 -5.27 0.04
C PHE A 93 12.26 -5.34 0.70
N ASP A 94 11.58 -6.47 0.51
CA ASP A 94 10.27 -6.76 1.09
C ASP A 94 10.33 -6.96 2.62
N ALA A 95 11.46 -7.46 3.14
CA ALA A 95 11.72 -7.56 4.57
C ALA A 95 12.09 -6.20 5.17
N LEU A 96 12.86 -5.38 4.44
CA LEU A 96 13.29 -4.07 4.90
C LEU A 96 12.11 -3.08 5.01
N LEU A 97 11.19 -3.11 4.04
CA LEU A 97 9.94 -2.35 4.12
C LEU A 97 9.06 -2.77 5.30
N ARG A 98 9.00 -4.07 5.63
CA ARG A 98 8.28 -4.54 6.83
C ARG A 98 8.94 -4.00 8.09
N GLN A 99 10.26 -4.03 8.17
CA GLN A 99 11.01 -3.54 9.32
C GLN A 99 10.83 -2.02 9.52
N ILE A 100 10.82 -1.23 8.45
CA ILE A 100 10.52 0.21 8.50
C ILE A 100 9.08 0.44 8.96
N ALA A 101 8.12 -0.29 8.40
CA ALA A 101 6.71 -0.18 8.80
C ALA A 101 6.50 -0.56 10.28
N GLU A 102 7.15 -1.61 10.77
CA GLU A 102 7.13 -2.01 12.18
C GLU A 102 7.79 -0.97 13.09
N MET A 103 8.92 -0.39 12.69
CA MET A 103 9.56 0.71 13.43
C MET A 103 8.65 1.93 13.53
N LEU A 104 7.95 2.28 12.44
CA LEU A 104 6.99 3.38 12.42
C LEU A 104 5.74 3.08 13.25
N GLN A 105 5.28 1.82 13.30
CA GLN A 105 4.16 1.39 14.14
C GLN A 105 4.48 1.36 15.63
N ASN A 106 5.75 1.11 16.00
CA ASN A 106 6.19 1.07 17.40
C ASN A 106 6.54 2.46 17.96
N MET A 107 6.58 3.50 17.13
CA MET A 107 6.66 4.89 17.58
C MET A 107 5.25 5.44 17.73
N ASP A 108 4.71 5.42 18.95
CA ASP A 108 3.45 6.09 19.31
C ASP A 108 3.56 7.61 19.04
N GLY A 109 3.11 8.06 17.86
CA GLY A 109 3.09 9.49 17.54
C GLY A 109 2.76 9.80 16.08
N ASP A 110 1.50 10.16 15.85
CA ASP A 110 1.00 10.95 14.71
C ASP A 110 1.59 10.64 13.33
N PHE A 111 1.15 9.51 12.74
CA PHE A 111 1.47 9.03 11.39
C PHE A 111 1.31 10.11 10.30
N ALA A 112 0.43 11.10 10.49
CA ALA A 112 0.24 12.20 9.56
C ALA A 112 1.52 13.06 9.43
N GLN A 113 2.14 13.40 10.57
CA GLN A 113 3.35 14.22 10.62
C GLN A 113 4.60 13.45 10.17
N LEU A 114 4.65 12.14 10.45
CA LEU A 114 5.73 11.26 9.97
C LEU A 114 5.65 11.04 8.46
N SER A 115 4.46 11.02 7.85
CA SER A 115 4.36 10.95 6.39
C SER A 115 5.02 12.17 5.73
N ASP A 116 4.89 13.35 6.33
CA ASP A 116 5.50 14.58 5.82
C ASP A 116 6.99 14.66 6.13
N LEU A 117 7.44 14.20 7.30
CA LEU A 117 8.86 14.13 7.65
C LEU A 117 9.61 13.08 6.82
N ALA A 118 9.04 11.88 6.64
CA ALA A 118 9.62 10.83 5.81
C ALA A 118 9.63 11.25 4.33
N ARG A 119 8.59 11.94 3.86
CA ARG A 119 8.53 12.55 2.52
C ARG A 119 9.57 13.66 2.37
N ALA A 120 9.78 14.50 3.40
CA ALA A 120 10.79 15.56 3.39
C ALA A 120 12.24 15.02 3.45
N MET A 121 12.51 13.98 4.22
CA MET A 121 13.84 13.34 4.31
C MET A 121 14.22 12.62 3.01
N LEU A 122 13.26 11.99 2.32
CA LEU A 122 13.48 11.29 1.05
C LEU A 122 13.62 12.23 -0.15
N LEU A 123 12.93 13.38 -0.12
CA LEU A 123 12.98 14.38 -1.20
C LEU A 123 14.03 15.49 -0.96
N GLY A 124 14.60 15.57 0.25
CA GLY A 124 15.32 16.75 0.74
C GLY A 124 16.83 16.80 0.51
N ASP A 125 17.50 15.71 0.15
CA ASP A 125 18.97 15.69 -0.01
C ASP A 125 19.39 15.51 -1.49
N LEU A 126 18.85 16.38 -2.35
CA LEU A 126 19.43 16.67 -3.66
C LEU A 126 19.71 18.17 -3.76
N ASN A 127 20.74 18.65 -3.05
CA ASN A 127 21.59 19.79 -3.45
C ASN A 127 22.86 19.85 -2.60
#